data_AF-G4SZ01-F1
#
_entry.id   AF-G4SZ01-F1
#
_cell.length_a   1.000
_cell.length_b   1.000
_cell.length_c   1.000
_cell.angle_alpha   90.00
_cell.angle_beta   90.00
_cell.angle_gamma   90.00
#
_symmetry.space_group_name_H-M   'P 1'
#
loop_
_entity.id
_entity.type
_entity.pdbx_description
1 polymer ?
#
loop_
_entity_poly.entity_id
_entity_poly.type
_entity_poly.pdbx_seq_one_letter_code
_entity_poly.pdbx_strand_id
1 'polypeptide(L)' 'MKTYQVIFSLEAEEQLTSLYRYLAVEASPNIAERYTDAIVSYCEGLSIFSAPWQPPR' A
#
# COMPACT_ATOMS: atom_id res chain seq x y z
N MET A 1 4.99 -6.11 22.52
CA MET A 1 4.78 -5.36 21.27
C MET A 1 3.29 -5.06 21.16
N LYS A 2 2.90 -3.80 20.92
CA LYS A 2 1.50 -3.50 20.60
C LYS A 2 1.34 -3.57 19.09
N THR A 3 0.44 -4.44 18.64
CA THR A 3 0.07 -4.55 17.23
C THR A 3 -1.19 -3.72 17.02
N TYR A 4 -1.19 -2.87 16.00
CA TYR A 4 -2.33 -2.06 15.60
C TYR A 4 -2.92 -2.60 14.30
N GLN A 5 -4.24 -2.60 14.16
CA GLN A 5 -4.86 -2.93 12.89
C GLN A 5 -4.80 -1.71 11.97
N VAL A 6 -4.36 -1.93 10.74
CA VAL A 6 -4.41 -0.93 9.67
C VAL A 6 -5.77 -1.04 9.00
N ILE A 7 -6.48 0.08 8.91
CA ILE A 7 -7.81 0.17 8.30
C ILE A 7 -7.75 1.24 7.23
N PHE A 8 -8.12 0.88 5.99
CA PHE A 8 -8.21 1.82 4.89
C PHE A 8 -9.57 2.52 4.90
N SER A 9 -9.58 3.81 4.54
CA SER A 9 -10.81 4.51 4.24
C SER A 9 -11.31 4.12 2.84
N LEU A 10 -12.59 4.35 2.58
CA LEU A 10 -13.17 4.15 1.24
C LEU A 10 -12.40 4.93 0.17
N GLU A 11 -12.04 6.18 0.46
CA GLU A 11 -11.23 7.01 -0.44
C GLU A 11 -9.87 6.36 -0.76
N ALA A 12 -9.21 5.73 0.22
CA ALA A 12 -7.93 5.07 -0.01
C ALA A 12 -8.07 3.83 -0.91
N GLU A 13 -9.14 3.07 -0.77
CA GLU A 13 -9.44 1.93 -1.67
C GLU A 13 -9.72 2.41 -3.11
N GLU A 14 -10.44 3.53 -3.26
CA GLU A 14 -10.68 4.16 -4.56
C GLU A 14 -9.38 4.66 -5.21
N GLN A 15 -8.49 5.26 -4.42
CA GLN A 15 -7.17 5.69 -4.87
C GLN A 15 -6.31 4.51 -5.36
N LEU A 16 -6.26 3.41 -4.60
CA LEU A 16 -5.54 2.19 -5.01
C LEU A 16 -6.12 1.60 -6.30
N THR A 17 -7.44 1.56 -6.42
CA THR A 17 -8.11 1.05 -7.62
C THR A 17 -7.84 1.94 -8.84
N SER A 18 -7.86 3.27 -8.65
CA SER A 18 -7.53 4.23 -9.71
C SER A 18 -6.08 4.07 -10.18
N LEU A 19 -5.15 3.93 -9.23
CA LEU A 19 -3.74 3.69 -9.51
C LEU A 19 -3.51 2.37 -10.25
N TYR A 20 -4.16 1.28 -9.81
CA TYR A 20 -4.11 -0.01 -10.51
C TYR A 20 -4.56 0.15 -11.98
N ARG A 21 -5.72 0.76 -12.22
CA ARG A 21 -6.26 0.94 -13.58
C ARG A 21 -5.31 1.75 -14.45
N TYR A 22 -4.73 2.82 -13.91
CA TYR A 22 -3.76 3.63 -14.64
C TYR A 22 -2.52 2.82 -15.03
N LEU A 23 -1.90 2.12 -14.06
CA LEU A 23 -0.69 1.33 -14.31
C LEU A 23 -0.94 0.12 -15.22
N ALA A 24 -2.14 -0.46 -15.17
CA ALA A 24 -2.52 -1.58 -16.02
C ALA A 24 -2.55 -1.17 -17.51
N VAL A 25 -2.93 0.08 -17.80
CA VAL A 25 -2.93 0.65 -19.14
C VAL A 25 -1.53 1.12 -19.56
N GLU A 26 -0.83 1.84 -18.69
CA GLU A 26 0.46 2.47 -19.04
C GLU A 26 1.65 1.51 -19.03
N ALA A 27 1.60 0.45 -18.21
CA ALA A 27 2.71 -0.49 -18.06
C ALA A 27 2.27 -1.93 -18.36
N SER A 28 1.58 -2.57 -17.43
CA SER A 28 0.93 -3.87 -17.61
C SER A 28 0.11 -4.23 -16.37
N PRO A 29 -0.89 -5.11 -16.48
CA PRO A 29 -1.65 -5.59 -15.32
C PRO A 29 -0.77 -6.20 -14.22
N ASN A 30 0.29 -6.94 -14.59
CA ASN A 30 1.20 -7.54 -13.62
C ASN A 30 2.02 -6.50 -12.84
N ILE A 31 2.46 -5.43 -13.52
CA ILE A 31 3.17 -4.33 -12.85
C ILE A 31 2.21 -3.58 -11.92
N ALA A 32 0.98 -3.34 -12.36
CA ALA A 32 -0.05 -2.67 -11.57
C ALA A 32 -0.35 -3.41 -10.26
N GLU A 33 -0.60 -4.71 -10.35
CA GLU A 33 -0.87 -5.60 -9.19
C GLU A 33 0.29 -5.54 -8.20
N ARG A 34 1.52 -5.81 -8.66
CA ARG A 34 2.71 -5.80 -7.80
C ARG A 34 2.94 -4.46 -7.13
N TYR A 35 2.64 -3.36 -7.81
CA TYR A 35 2.82 -2.02 -7.27
C TYR A 35 1.78 -1.71 -6.19
N THR A 36 0.50 -1.98 -6.43
CA THR A 36 -0.55 -1.76 -5.44
C THR A 36 -0.41 -2.68 -4.23
N ASP A 37 0.00 -3.94 -4.43
CA ASP A 37 0.28 -4.88 -3.34
C ASP A 37 1.43 -4.42 -2.46
N ALA A 38 2.48 -3.83 -3.06
CA ALA A 38 3.60 -3.27 -2.30
C ALA A 38 3.15 -2.09 -1.42
N ILE A 39 2.23 -1.26 -1.89
CA ILE A 39 1.64 -0.17 -1.09
C ILE A 39 0.85 -0.76 0.09
N VAL A 40 -0.04 -1.71 -0.16
CA VAL A 40 -0.84 -2.36 0.89
C VAL A 40 0.08 -3.00 1.93
N SER A 41 1.07 -3.77 1.48
CA SER A 41 2.07 -4.42 2.36
C SER A 41 2.85 -3.42 3.20
N TYR A 42 3.23 -2.28 2.63
CA TYR A 42 3.91 -1.22 3.38
C TYR A 42 3.01 -0.62 4.46
N CYS A 43 1.76 -0.30 4.12
CA CYS A 43 0.77 0.20 5.07
C CYS A 43 0.52 -0.81 6.19
N GLU A 44 0.31 -2.09 5.86
CA GLU A 44 0.17 -3.16 6.84
C GLU A 44 1.40 -3.31 7.74
N GLY A 45 2.60 -3.07 7.22
CA GLY A 45 3.85 -3.02 8.00
C GLY A 45 3.86 -1.94 9.10
N LEU A 46 3.07 -0.88 8.95
CA LEU A 46 2.90 0.15 9.99
C LEU A 46 2.09 -0.34 11.21
N SER A 47 1.43 -1.50 11.12
CA SER A 47 0.77 -2.16 12.25
C SER A 47 1.71 -2.40 13.44
N ILE A 48 3.02 -2.47 13.18
CA ILE A 48 4.08 -2.69 14.16
C ILE A 48 4.74 -1.36 14.51
N PHE A 49 3.98 -0.43 15.08
CA PHE A 49 4.49 0.88 15.48
C PHE A 49 5.15 0.81 16.88
N SER A 50 6.37 0.28 16.96
CA SER A 50 7.20 0.40 18.18
C SER A 50 8.68 0.76 17.93
N ALA A 51 9.05 1.11 16.71
CA ALA A 51 10.42 1.55 16.38
C ALA A 51 10.40 3.00 15.84
N PRO A 52 11.40 3.83 16.15
CA PRO A 52 11.53 5.15 15.54
C PRO A 52 11.64 4.99 14.02
N TRP A 53 10.77 5.70 13.30
CA TRP A 53 10.72 5.74 11.84
C TRP A 53 12.13 5.95 11.25
N GLN A 54 12.60 5.01 10.43
CA GLN A 54 13.74 5.19 9.53
C GLN A 54 13.24 5.04 8.09
N PRO A 55 13.41 6.05 7.23
CA PRO A 55 12.99 5.96 5.83
C PRO A 55 13.90 5.01 5.04
N PRO A 56 13.38 4.34 3.99
CA PRO A 56 14.19 3.53 3.09
C PRO A 56 15.23 4.40 2.34
N ARG A 57 16.45 3.86 2.15
CA ARG A 57 17.53 4.48 1.35
C ARG A 57 17.30 4.26 -0.14
#